data_AF-C1BA42-F1
#
_entry.id   AF-C1BA42-F1
#
_cell.length_a   1.000
_cell.length_b   1.000
_cell.length_c   1.000
_cell.angle_alpha   90.00
_cell.angle_beta   90.00
_cell.angle_gamma   90.00
#
_symmetry.space_group_name_H-M   'P 1'
#
loop_
_entity.id
_entity.type
_entity.pdbx_description
1 polymer ?
#
loop_
_entity_poly.entity_id
_entity_poly.type
_entity_poly.pdbx_seq_one_letter_code
_entity_poly.pdbx_strand_id
1 'polypeptide(L)'
;MSAAGARRCGQPQQLHSWAYAQLRDQITYKAHAAGVPVQVIDPRNTSKTCHQCGHCDTANRRSQALFRCAGADGPATPTITPPPTSPHSDTPTTGPPNQPCL
;
A
#
# COMPACT_ATOMS: atom_id res chain seq x y z
N MET A 1 -15.64 54.13 0.11
CA MET A 1 -15.16 53.24 1.18
C MET A 1 -15.60 51.83 0.81
N SER A 2 -14.73 51.03 0.18
CA SER A 2 -15.07 49.70 -0.35
C SER A 2 -14.88 48.61 0.70
N ALA A 3 -15.91 47.79 0.94
CA ALA A 3 -15.81 46.56 1.72
C ALA A 3 -15.33 45.41 0.82
N ALA A 4 -14.14 44.88 1.12
CA ALA A 4 -13.57 43.73 0.42
C ALA A 4 -14.27 42.43 0.86
N GLY A 5 -14.75 41.67 -0.13
CA GLY A 5 -15.35 40.35 0.07
C GLY A 5 -14.34 39.33 0.61
N ALA A 6 -14.72 38.66 1.70
CA ALA A 6 -13.95 37.59 2.30
C ALA A 6 -13.94 36.34 1.41
N ARG A 7 -12.75 35.90 1.00
CA ARG A 7 -12.53 34.60 0.33
C ARG A 7 -12.61 33.49 1.39
N ARG A 8 -13.52 32.53 1.22
CA ARG A 8 -13.54 31.30 2.03
C ARG A 8 -12.38 30.40 1.61
N CYS A 9 -11.40 30.19 2.50
CA CYS A 9 -10.36 29.18 2.34
C CYS A 9 -10.74 27.89 3.08
N GLY A 10 -10.63 26.75 2.39
CA GLY A 10 -10.66 25.41 2.99
C GLY A 10 -12.02 24.71 3.05
N GLN A 11 -12.57 24.33 1.90
CA GLN A 11 -13.55 23.22 1.88
C GLN A 11 -12.75 21.91 2.03
N PRO A 12 -13.12 21.00 2.95
CA PRO A 12 -12.43 19.72 3.09
C PRO A 12 -12.64 18.88 1.83
N GLN A 13 -11.56 18.24 1.36
CA GLN A 13 -11.47 17.34 0.21
C GLN A 13 -12.30 16.05 0.36
N GLN A 14 -13.54 16.14 0.83
CA GLN A 14 -14.41 15.01 1.18
C GLN A 14 -15.04 14.29 -0.02
N LEU A 15 -14.83 14.78 -1.24
CA LEU A 15 -15.45 14.19 -2.43
C LEU A 15 -14.98 12.77 -2.70
N HIS A 16 -13.69 12.46 -2.41
CA HIS A 16 -13.11 11.17 -2.76
C HIS A 16 -13.35 10.08 -1.70
N SER A 17 -13.55 10.44 -0.43
CA SER A 17 -13.69 9.45 0.65
C SER A 17 -14.95 8.61 0.50
N TRP A 18 -16.06 9.24 0.10
CA TRP A 18 -17.34 8.56 -0.09
C TRP A 18 -17.29 7.59 -1.28
N ALA A 19 -16.59 7.96 -2.36
CA ALA A 19 -16.43 7.11 -3.54
C ALA A 19 -15.65 5.82 -3.25
N TYR A 20 -14.60 5.86 -2.41
CA TYR A 20 -13.85 4.66 -2.05
C TYR A 20 -14.62 3.70 -1.14
N ALA A 21 -15.43 4.23 -0.22
CA ALA A 21 -16.31 3.41 0.61
C ALA A 21 -17.33 2.66 -0.25
N GLN A 22 -18.02 3.38 -1.13
CA GLN A 22 -19.01 2.81 -2.04
C GLN A 22 -18.40 1.77 -3.00
N LEU A 23 -17.17 1.98 -3.48
CA LEU A 23 -16.45 1.00 -4.30
C LEU A 23 -16.18 -0.29 -3.50
N ARG A 24 -15.76 -0.17 -2.24
CA ARG A 24 -15.52 -1.32 -1.35
C ARG A 24 -16.79 -2.16 -1.19
N ASP A 25 -17.92 -1.51 -0.94
CA ASP A 25 -19.20 -2.21 -0.75
C ASP A 25 -19.62 -2.98 -2.00
N GLN A 26 -19.47 -2.38 -3.18
CA GLN A 26 -19.78 -3.04 -4.45
C GLN A 26 -18.89 -4.26 -4.71
N ILE A 27 -17.59 -4.16 -4.43
CA ILE A 27 -16.65 -5.28 -4.57
C ILE A 27 -17.04 -6.41 -3.62
N THR A 28 -17.25 -6.11 -2.34
CA THR A 28 -17.60 -7.10 -1.31
C THR A 28 -18.90 -7.82 -1.67
N TYR A 29 -19.94 -7.08 -2.05
CA TYR A 29 -21.23 -7.68 -2.43
C TYR A 29 -21.09 -8.62 -3.63
N LYS A 30 -20.39 -8.20 -4.69
CA LYS A 30 -20.20 -9.01 -5.89
C LYS A 30 -19.32 -10.23 -5.64
N ALA A 31 -18.26 -10.07 -4.86
CA ALA A 31 -17.38 -11.18 -4.50
C ALA A 31 -18.13 -12.22 -3.65
N HIS A 32 -18.95 -11.78 -2.69
CA HIS A 32 -19.81 -12.68 -1.93
C HIS A 32 -20.79 -13.45 -2.84
N ALA A 33 -21.42 -12.77 -3.80
CA ALA A 33 -22.30 -13.42 -4.77
C ALA A 33 -21.58 -14.46 -5.66
N ALA A 34 -20.29 -14.24 -5.94
CA ALA A 34 -19.45 -15.15 -6.74
C ALA A 34 -18.70 -16.21 -5.90
N GLY A 35 -18.84 -16.20 -4.56
CA GLY A 35 -18.08 -17.09 -3.67
C GLY A 35 -16.57 -16.80 -3.59
N VAL A 36 -16.15 -15.57 -3.93
CA VAL A 36 -14.74 -15.16 -3.91
C VAL A 36 -14.40 -14.54 -2.55
N PRO A 37 -13.34 -14.99 -1.85
CA PRO A 37 -12.93 -14.41 -0.58
C PRO A 37 -12.35 -13.00 -0.78
N VAL A 38 -12.77 -12.06 0.06
CA VAL A 38 -12.26 -10.67 0.09
C VAL A 38 -11.69 -10.36 1.46
N GLN A 39 -10.46 -9.83 1.49
CA GLN A 39 -9.81 -9.39 2.71
C GLN A 39 -9.62 -7.87 2.69
N VAL A 40 -10.03 -7.24 3.79
CA VAL A 40 -9.88 -5.80 4.01
C VAL A 40 -8.60 -5.57 4.82
N ILE A 41 -7.61 -4.91 4.22
CA ILE A 41 -6.34 -4.56 4.88
C ILE A 41 -6.42 -3.10 5.38
N ASP A 42 -5.84 -2.83 6.56
CA ASP A 42 -5.65 -1.47 7.08
C ASP A 42 -4.69 -0.71 6.16
N PRO A 43 -5.13 0.39 5.52
CA PRO A 43 -4.27 1.17 4.63
C PRO A 43 -3.16 1.94 5.37
N ARG A 44 -3.22 2.05 6.71
CA ARG A 44 -2.24 2.81 7.50
C ARG A 44 -0.81 2.29 7.24
N ASN A 45 0.12 3.21 7.02
CA ASN A 45 1.55 2.95 6.80
C ASN A 45 1.93 2.09 5.57
N THR A 46 0.98 1.52 4.83
CA THR A 46 1.25 0.71 3.62
C THR A 46 2.06 1.44 2.54
N SER A 47 1.93 2.77 2.46
CA SER A 47 2.69 3.61 1.53
C SER A 47 4.07 4.04 2.03
N LYS A 48 4.38 3.78 3.31
CA LYS A 48 5.64 4.11 3.98
C LYS A 48 6.47 2.87 4.31
N THR A 49 5.86 1.69 4.32
CA THR A 49 6.54 0.42 4.55
C THR A 49 7.18 -0.09 3.27
N CYS A 50 8.47 -0.42 3.33
CA CYS A 50 9.18 -1.07 2.24
C CYS A 50 8.74 -2.53 2.10
N HIS A 51 8.33 -2.96 0.90
CA HIS A 51 7.89 -4.34 0.65
C HIS A 51 9.02 -5.39 0.75
N GLN A 52 10.27 -4.95 0.61
CA GLN A 52 11.43 -5.85 0.62
C GLN A 52 11.97 -6.07 2.03
N CYS A 53 12.14 -5.00 2.82
CA CYS A 53 12.76 -5.08 4.15
C CYS A 53 11.79 -4.81 5.32
N GLY A 54 10.54 -4.43 5.05
CA GLY A 54 9.56 -4.10 6.11
C GLY A 54 9.81 -2.79 6.85
N HIS A 55 10.86 -2.03 6.51
CA HIS A 55 11.15 -0.77 7.17
C HIS A 55 10.06 0.27 6.88
N CYS A 56 9.45 0.84 7.93
CA CYS A 56 8.42 1.87 7.82
C CYS A 56 8.96 3.22 8.30
N ASP A 57 9.24 4.12 7.36
CA ASP A 57 9.70 5.49 7.65
C ASP A 57 8.98 6.48 6.72
N THR A 58 8.73 7.70 7.21
CA THR A 58 8.20 8.79 6.38
C THR A 58 9.21 9.21 5.30
N ALA A 59 10.51 9.04 5.53
CA ALA A 59 11.56 9.27 4.54
C ALA A 59 11.48 8.31 3.33
N ASN A 60 10.78 7.17 3.49
CA ASN A 60 10.61 6.20 2.41
C ASN A 60 9.79 6.75 1.24
N ARG A 61 8.84 7.66 1.52
CA ARG A 61 8.00 8.29 0.51
C ARG A 61 8.19 9.80 0.50
N ARG A 62 9.18 10.26 -0.29
CA ARG A 62 9.57 11.67 -0.38
C ARG A 62 8.57 12.52 -1.15
N SER A 63 7.91 11.92 -2.14
CA SER A 63 6.83 12.55 -2.90
C SER A 63 5.80 11.51 -3.32
N GLN A 64 4.70 11.95 -3.93
CA GLN A 64 3.71 11.02 -4.47
C GLN A 64 4.32 10.06 -5.52
N ALA A 65 5.27 10.56 -6.33
CA ALA A 65 5.89 9.81 -7.42
C ALA A 65 7.13 9.02 -6.98
N LEU A 66 7.80 9.42 -5.89
CA LEU A 66 9.10 8.87 -5.50
C LEU A 66 9.00 8.11 -4.17
N PHE A 67 9.27 6.81 -4.27
CA PHE A 67 9.46 5.91 -3.14
C PHE A 67 10.88 5.36 -3.16
N ARG A 68 11.61 5.48 -2.05
CA ARG A 68 12.96 4.94 -1.88
C ARG A 68 13.16 4.51 -0.44
N CYS A 69 13.50 3.24 -0.21
CA CYS A 69 13.79 2.75 1.12
C CYS A 69 14.93 3.55 1.78
N ALA A 70 14.73 4.00 3.01
CA ALA A 70 15.72 4.66 3.84
C ALA A 70 16.47 3.68 4.77
N GLY A 71 16.00 2.43 4.86
CA GLY A 71 16.68 1.38 5.62
C GLY A 71 18.08 1.11 5.06
N ALA A 72 19.02 0.82 5.96
CA ALA A 72 20.40 0.50 5.65
C ALA A 72 20.49 -0.91 5.04
N ASP A 73 20.00 -1.04 3.81
CA ASP A 73 20.38 -2.01 2.80
C ASP A 73 19.79 -1.45 1.51
N GLY A 74 20.66 -0.88 0.66
CA GLY A 74 20.29 -0.53 -0.71
C GLY A 74 19.71 -1.76 -1.43
N PRO A 75 19.13 -1.61 -2.63
CA PRO A 75 18.44 -2.72 -3.27
C PRO A 75 19.40 -3.92 -3.32
N ALA A 76 19.18 -4.92 -2.47
CA ALA A 76 19.51 -6.27 -2.85
C ALA A 76 18.62 -6.43 -4.07
N THR A 77 19.21 -6.24 -5.24
CA THR A 77 18.56 -6.52 -6.50
C THR A 77 17.80 -7.82 -6.28
N PRO A 78 16.53 -7.94 -6.69
CA PRO A 78 16.07 -9.25 -7.07
C PRO A 78 16.94 -9.60 -8.27
N THR A 79 18.17 -10.05 -8.02
CA THR A 79 19.00 -10.63 -9.04
C THR A 79 18.21 -11.88 -9.35
N ILE A 80 17.40 -11.77 -10.40
CA ILE A 80 17.02 -12.90 -11.22
C ILE A 80 18.35 -13.36 -11.85
N THR A 81 19.30 -13.81 -11.02
CA THR A 81 20.24 -14.82 -11.44
C THR A 81 19.33 -16.03 -11.52
N PRO A 82 18.95 -16.51 -12.72
CA PRO A 82 18.35 -17.81 -12.78
C PRO A 82 19.30 -18.77 -12.05
N PRO A 83 18.84 -19.55 -11.06
CA PRO A 83 19.69 -20.60 -10.51
C PRO A 83 20.18 -21.46 -11.69
N PRO A 84 21.45 -21.92 -11.73
CA PRO A 84 21.80 -22.96 -12.69
C PRO A 84 20.78 -24.08 -12.50
N THR A 85 20.05 -24.42 -13.56
CA THR A 85 18.98 -25.41 -13.58
C THR A 85 19.48 -26.70 -12.94
N SER A 86 19.18 -26.88 -11.66
CA SER A 86 19.29 -28.15 -10.96
C SER A 86 17.88 -28.56 -10.57
N PRO A 87 17.40 -29.70 -11.08
CA PRO A 87 16.10 -30.21 -10.67
C PRO A 87 16.21 -30.75 -9.25
N HIS A 88 15.08 -30.72 -8.54
CA HIS A 88 14.70 -31.53 -7.38
C HIS A 88 14.36 -30.78 -6.08
N SER A 89 13.04 -30.81 -5.83
CA SER A 89 12.37 -31.18 -4.59
C SER A 89 11.78 -30.05 -3.75
N ASP A 90 10.45 -30.12 -3.69
CA ASP A 90 9.49 -29.48 -2.80
C ASP A 90 10.02 -28.98 -1.46
N THR A 91 9.71 -27.73 -1.14
CA THR A 91 9.40 -27.36 0.24
C THR A 91 8.34 -26.25 0.26
N PRO A 92 7.18 -26.43 0.90
CA PRO A 92 6.22 -25.36 1.12
C PRO A 92 6.77 -24.44 2.22
N THR A 93 7.42 -23.35 1.84
CA THR A 93 7.74 -22.28 2.79
C THR A 93 6.46 -21.48 3.02
N THR A 94 5.72 -21.86 4.06
CA THR A 94 4.74 -20.98 4.72
C THR A 94 5.50 -19.76 5.24
N GLY A 95 5.54 -18.70 4.44
CA GLY A 95 6.09 -17.41 4.84
C GLY A 95 5.29 -16.83 6.00
N PRO A 96 5.94 -16.15 6.96
CA PRO A 96 5.23 -15.60 8.11
C PRO A 96 4.26 -14.49 7.64
N PRO A 97 3.09 -14.36 8.28
CA PRO A 97 2.16 -13.31 7.93
C PRO A 97 2.82 -11.95 8.18
N ASN A 98 2.72 -11.09 7.15
CA ASN A 98 2.99 -9.66 7.21
C ASN A 98 2.23 -9.06 8.40
N GLN A 99 2.90 -8.97 9.55
CA GLN A 99 2.35 -8.34 10.74
C GLN A 99 2.48 -6.83 10.59
N PRO A 100 1.39 -6.06 10.75
CA PRO A 100 1.45 -4.61 10.68
C PRO A 100 2.30 -4.06 11.83
N CYS A 101 3.17 -3.10 11.52
CA CYS A 101 3.91 -2.34 12.53
C CYS A 101 2.90 -1.51 13.34
N LEU A 102 2.77 -1.81 14.65
CA LEU A 102 2.05 -1.01 15.64
C LEU A 102 2.67 0.39 15.80
#